data_AF-A0A812RYE2-F1
#
_entry.id   AF-A0A812RYE2-F1
#
_cell.length_a   1.000
_cell.length_b   1.000
_cell.length_c   1.000
_cell.angle_alpha   90.00
_cell.angle_beta   90.00
_cell.angle_gamma   90.00
#
_symmetry.space_group_name_H-M   'P 1'
#
loop_
_entity.id
_entity.type
_entity.pdbx_description
1 polymer ?
#
loop_
_entity_poly.entity_id
_entity_poly.type
_entity_poly.pdbx_seq_one_letter_code
_entity_poly.pdbx_strand_id
1 'polypeptide(L)'
;MSTYLTFALRALLSTDIYKPGNSAVLDKEENDKLSLMALKAELWMFYKHRRATDKEWSKKGSEVWNLTLTMLAEKALKCKAAETHGLLRFVVMTLEKYKTVLEGNENSHMFDLLRRAGCAAEAFDQIMNEHSRVFPQDACDALHTRYHRFIQLCSRAGVPFLPKGHLMYHLASQARVKGNPRMYSTYVDESYNGAIAKVCRSVHRRHWAMAVYRKLQMLEALATSSADD
;
A
#
# COMPACT_ATOMS: atom_id res chain seq x y z
N MET A 1 -1.83 -2.60 -5.80
CA MET A 1 -2.00 -1.48 -4.84
C MET A 1 -0.89 -0.44 -4.98
N SER A 2 0.36 -0.77 -4.64
CA SER A 2 1.47 0.19 -4.69
C SER A 2 1.59 0.97 -6.01
N THR A 3 1.51 0.31 -7.16
CA THR A 3 1.55 0.99 -8.47
C THR A 3 0.39 1.96 -8.69
N TYR A 4 -0.82 1.59 -8.24
CA TYR A 4 -1.98 2.49 -8.27
C TYR A 4 -1.73 3.73 -7.41
N LEU A 5 -1.21 3.55 -6.19
CA LEU A 5 -0.89 4.67 -5.29
C LEU A 5 0.15 5.61 -5.90
N THR A 6 1.23 5.05 -6.47
CA THR A 6 2.24 5.85 -7.18
C THR A 6 1.63 6.65 -8.32
N PHE A 7 0.84 5.99 -9.16
CA PHE A 7 0.24 6.62 -10.33
C PHE A 7 -0.74 7.72 -9.94
N ALA A 8 -1.63 7.45 -8.98
CA ALA A 8 -2.61 8.43 -8.50
C ALA A 8 -1.95 9.64 -7.84
N LEU A 9 -0.92 9.43 -7.00
CA LEU A 9 -0.18 10.52 -6.38
C LEU A 9 0.58 11.37 -7.40
N ARG A 10 1.20 10.76 -8.41
CA ARG A 10 1.82 11.50 -9.52
C ARG A 10 0.80 12.32 -10.29
N ALA A 11 -0.33 11.71 -10.63
CA ALA A 11 -1.40 12.40 -11.34
C ALA A 11 -1.87 13.61 -10.55
N LEU A 12 -2.10 13.47 -9.24
CA LEU A 12 -2.46 14.58 -8.36
C LEU A 12 -1.38 15.68 -8.33
N LEU A 13 -0.10 15.33 -8.21
CA LEU A 13 1.00 16.30 -8.21
C LEU A 13 1.19 17.02 -9.56
N SER A 14 0.77 16.41 -10.67
CA SER A 14 0.81 17.05 -11.98
C SER A 14 -0.26 18.13 -12.18
N THR A 15 -1.29 18.15 -11.33
CA THR A 15 -2.34 19.17 -11.35
C THR A 15 -1.91 20.45 -10.65
N ASP A 16 -2.67 21.52 -10.84
CA ASP A 16 -2.42 22.80 -10.17
C ASP A 16 -2.94 22.85 -8.72
N ILE A 17 -3.54 21.77 -8.22
CA ILE A 17 -4.11 21.69 -6.85
C ILE A 17 -3.07 22.06 -5.79
N TYR A 18 -1.84 21.59 -5.98
CA TYR A 18 -0.74 21.75 -5.04
C TYR A 18 0.30 22.78 -5.49
N LYS A 19 0.12 23.38 -6.68
CA LYS A 19 1.06 24.38 -7.18
C LYS A 19 0.79 25.73 -6.51
N PRO A 20 1.83 26.41 -5.99
CA PRO A 20 1.67 27.74 -5.44
C PRO A 20 1.28 28.74 -6.53
N GLY A 21 0.56 29.80 -6.16
CA GLY A 21 0.14 30.87 -7.08
C GLY A 21 1.28 31.59 -7.80
N ASN A 22 2.53 31.46 -7.32
CA ASN A 22 3.74 32.03 -7.93
C ASN A 22 4.51 31.03 -8.82
N SER A 23 3.87 29.94 -9.26
CA SER A 23 4.49 28.86 -10.05
C SER A 23 5.20 29.33 -11.33
N ALA A 24 4.83 30.50 -11.86
CA ALA A 24 5.47 31.10 -13.05
C ALA A 24 6.91 31.57 -12.83
N VAL A 25 7.37 31.75 -11.58
CA VAL A 25 8.71 32.25 -11.24
C VAL A 25 9.68 31.11 -10.90
N LEU A 26 9.15 29.97 -10.47
CA LEU A 26 9.94 28.84 -9.98
C LEU A 26 10.27 27.88 -11.10
N ASP A 27 11.42 27.20 -10.99
CA ASP A 27 11.74 26.12 -11.91
C ASP A 27 10.82 24.90 -11.68
N LYS A 28 10.88 23.92 -12.59
CA LYS A 28 10.02 22.72 -12.50
C LYS A 28 10.31 21.89 -11.25
N GLU A 29 11.58 21.75 -10.88
CA GLU A 29 11.98 20.91 -9.76
C GLU A 29 11.55 21.53 -8.41
N GLU A 30 11.66 22.85 -8.28
CA GLU A 30 11.18 23.62 -7.13
C GLU A 30 9.65 23.52 -7.00
N ASN A 31 8.93 23.65 -8.12
CA ASN A 31 7.48 23.48 -8.14
C ASN A 31 7.06 22.06 -7.70
N ASP A 32 7.74 21.02 -8.19
CA ASP A 32 7.47 19.63 -7.81
C ASP A 32 7.77 19.40 -6.31
N LYS A 33 8.86 19.97 -5.78
CA LYS A 33 9.20 19.90 -4.35
C LYS A 33 8.14 20.57 -3.49
N LEU A 34 7.70 21.78 -3.86
CA LEU A 34 6.66 22.51 -3.12
C LEU A 34 5.31 21.79 -3.17
N SER A 35 4.93 21.27 -4.34
CA SER A 35 3.70 20.49 -4.50
C SER A 35 3.73 19.24 -3.62
N LEU A 36 4.87 18.55 -3.56
CA LEU A 36 5.06 17.42 -2.65
C LEU A 36 5.00 17.85 -1.17
N MET A 37 5.56 19.00 -0.80
CA MET A 37 5.48 19.51 0.58
C MET A 37 4.04 19.78 0.99
N ALA A 38 3.23 20.39 0.11
CA ALA A 38 1.81 20.62 0.35
C ALA A 38 1.05 19.30 0.52
N LEU A 39 1.27 18.33 -0.38
CA LEU A 39 0.66 16.99 -0.27
C LEU A 39 1.07 16.28 1.02
N LYS A 40 2.35 16.38 1.44
CA LYS A 40 2.83 15.81 2.70
C LYS A 40 2.16 16.45 3.92
N ALA A 41 1.96 17.77 3.89
CA ALA A 41 1.23 18.46 4.97
C ALA A 41 -0.21 17.94 5.09
N GLU A 42 -0.91 17.75 3.97
CA GLU A 42 -2.26 17.14 3.99
C GLU A 42 -2.24 15.70 4.49
N LEU A 43 -1.26 14.90 4.06
CA LEU A 43 -1.09 13.52 4.50
C LEU A 43 -0.85 13.45 6.01
N TRP A 44 -0.03 14.35 6.56
CA TRP A 44 0.21 14.44 8.00
C TRP A 44 -1.04 14.84 8.76
N MET A 45 -1.82 15.79 8.24
CA MET A 45 -3.09 16.17 8.83
C MET A 45 -4.10 15.01 8.80
N PHE A 46 -4.13 14.25 7.71
CA PHE A 46 -4.93 13.03 7.61
C PHE A 46 -4.53 12.01 8.69
N TYR A 47 -3.24 11.70 8.85
CA TYR A 47 -2.79 10.77 9.89
C TYR A 47 -3.06 11.29 11.30
N LYS A 48 -2.86 12.60 11.55
CA LYS A 48 -3.20 13.22 12.84
C LYS A 48 -4.68 13.07 13.17
N HIS A 49 -5.56 13.32 12.20
CA HIS A 49 -6.99 13.16 12.38
C HIS A 49 -7.38 11.69 12.62
N ARG A 50 -6.75 10.74 11.91
CA ARG A 50 -6.96 9.30 12.11
C ARG A 50 -6.60 8.86 13.52
N ARG A 51 -5.45 9.29 14.04
CA ARG A 51 -5.04 9.00 15.42
C ARG A 51 -6.02 9.54 16.47
N ALA A 52 -6.63 10.68 16.19
CA ALA A 52 -7.61 11.28 17.10
C ALA A 52 -8.97 10.56 17.08
N THR A 53 -9.36 10.00 15.92
CA THR A 53 -10.69 9.43 15.70
C THR A 53 -10.75 7.91 15.91
N ASP A 54 -9.69 7.18 15.56
CA ASP A 54 -9.59 5.72 15.72
C ASP A 54 -8.52 5.37 16.77
N LYS A 55 -8.98 5.02 17.97
CA LYS A 55 -8.11 4.63 19.10
C LYS A 55 -7.27 3.38 18.80
N GLU A 56 -7.65 2.57 17.82
CA GLU A 56 -6.92 1.37 17.42
C GLU A 56 -6.09 1.54 16.14
N TRP A 57 -5.98 2.77 15.61
CA TRP A 57 -5.26 3.05 14.38
C TRP A 57 -3.83 2.48 14.39
N SER A 58 -3.14 2.59 15.53
CA SER A 58 -1.76 2.08 15.71
C SER A 58 -1.64 0.56 15.53
N LYS A 59 -2.73 -0.19 15.67
CA LYS A 59 -2.78 -1.64 15.43
C LYS A 59 -3.18 -2.00 14.00
N LYS A 60 -3.82 -1.07 13.27
CA LYS A 60 -4.45 -1.30 11.96
C LYS A 60 -3.65 -0.76 10.78
N GLY A 61 -2.74 0.18 10.99
CA GLY A 61 -1.99 0.82 9.92
C GLY A 61 -0.63 1.35 10.36
N SER A 62 0.20 1.68 9.37
CA SER A 62 1.46 2.38 9.58
C SER A 62 1.51 3.63 8.71
N GLU A 63 2.33 4.58 9.11
CA GLU A 63 2.43 5.89 8.47
C GLU A 63 3.58 5.91 7.45
N VAL A 64 3.33 6.53 6.31
CA VAL A 64 4.41 6.87 5.39
C VAL A 64 5.11 8.11 5.91
N TRP A 65 6.20 7.91 6.66
CA TRP A 65 6.96 9.00 7.28
C TRP A 65 7.73 9.84 6.28
N ASN A 66 8.24 9.23 5.20
CA ASN A 66 9.05 9.92 4.22
C ASN A 66 8.60 9.61 2.79
N LEU A 67 7.63 10.37 2.29
CA LEU A 67 7.32 10.41 0.87
C LEU A 67 8.29 11.38 0.16
N THR A 68 8.98 10.90 -0.87
CA THR A 68 9.96 11.66 -1.66
C THR A 68 9.61 11.62 -3.15
N LEU A 69 10.10 12.61 -3.92
CA LEU A 69 9.96 12.60 -5.38
C LEU A 69 10.64 11.39 -6.01
N THR A 70 11.77 10.93 -5.46
CA THR A 70 12.45 9.71 -5.93
C THR A 70 11.59 8.46 -5.77
N MET A 71 10.90 8.31 -4.63
CA MET A 71 9.95 7.21 -4.42
C MET A 71 8.78 7.30 -5.40
N LEU A 72 8.33 8.52 -5.66
CA LEU A 72 7.32 8.80 -6.67
C LEU A 72 7.90 8.81 -8.09
N ALA A 73 9.19 8.57 -8.35
CA ALA A 73 9.77 8.45 -9.69
C ALA A 73 9.91 6.97 -10.13
N GLU A 74 9.83 6.04 -9.19
CA GLU A 74 9.83 4.59 -9.48
C GLU A 74 8.49 4.08 -10.03
N LYS A 75 8.47 2.90 -10.66
CA LYS A 75 7.23 2.31 -11.19
C LYS A 75 6.19 1.96 -10.10
N ALA A 76 6.63 1.79 -8.86
CA ALA A 76 5.79 1.41 -7.74
C ALA A 76 6.42 1.87 -6.42
N LEU A 77 5.60 2.37 -5.51
CA LEU A 77 6.01 2.78 -4.17
C LEU A 77 6.47 1.56 -3.36
N LYS A 78 7.69 1.62 -2.83
CA LYS A 78 8.24 0.61 -1.91
C LYS A 78 7.70 0.80 -0.48
N CYS A 79 6.38 0.94 -0.35
CA CYS A 79 5.70 1.01 0.94
C CYS A 79 5.57 -0.40 1.54
N LYS A 80 5.66 -0.49 2.87
CA LYS A 80 5.28 -1.70 3.61
C LYS A 80 3.78 -1.95 3.41
N ALA A 81 3.35 -3.21 3.47
CA ALA A 81 1.94 -3.57 3.28
C ALA A 81 1.01 -2.73 4.17
N ALA A 82 1.32 -2.60 5.47
CA ALA A 82 0.56 -1.80 6.42
C ALA A 82 0.50 -0.29 6.10
N GLU A 83 1.51 0.25 5.41
CA GLU A 83 1.53 1.66 4.98
C GLU A 83 0.59 1.89 3.79
N THR A 84 0.38 0.86 2.95
CA THR A 84 -0.48 0.99 1.76
C THR A 84 -1.97 1.14 2.09
N HIS A 85 -2.44 0.62 3.22
CA HIS A 85 -3.84 0.79 3.66
C HIS A 85 -4.15 2.26 4.00
N GLY A 86 -3.30 2.89 4.83
CA GLY A 86 -3.47 4.30 5.18
C GLY A 86 -3.34 5.21 3.97
N LEU A 87 -2.38 4.93 3.10
CA LEU A 87 -2.14 5.73 1.91
C LEU A 87 -3.26 5.59 0.86
N LEU A 88 -3.86 4.40 0.70
CA LEU A 88 -5.02 4.20 -0.18
C LEU A 88 -6.17 5.11 0.23
N ARG A 89 -6.51 5.10 1.52
CA ARG A 89 -7.62 5.89 2.04
C ARG A 89 -7.37 7.39 1.91
N PHE A 90 -6.15 7.83 2.15
CA PHE A 90 -5.74 9.20 1.86
C PHE A 90 -5.97 9.55 0.38
N VAL A 91 -5.46 8.74 -0.55
CA VAL A 91 -5.60 9.01 -2.00
C VAL A 91 -7.07 9.09 -2.42
N VAL A 92 -7.92 8.16 -1.97
CA VAL A 92 -9.36 8.19 -2.28
C VAL A 92 -10.02 9.45 -1.74
N MET A 93 -9.73 9.81 -0.49
CA MET A 93 -10.25 11.04 0.11
C MET A 93 -9.80 12.29 -0.62
N THR A 94 -8.53 12.34 -1.06
CA THR A 94 -8.00 13.47 -1.83
C THR A 94 -8.65 13.58 -3.20
N LEU A 95 -8.82 12.46 -3.91
CA LEU A 95 -9.51 12.43 -5.21
C LEU A 95 -10.98 12.86 -5.09
N GLU A 96 -11.66 12.52 -3.99
CA GLU A 96 -13.02 12.97 -3.73
C GLU A 96 -13.07 14.45 -3.32
N LYS A 97 -12.17 14.90 -2.42
CA LYS A 97 -12.06 16.29 -1.96
C LYS A 97 -11.90 17.26 -3.13
N TYR A 98 -11.06 16.91 -4.09
CA TYR A 98 -10.75 17.74 -5.25
C TYR A 98 -11.55 17.39 -6.50
N LYS A 99 -12.59 16.55 -6.39
CA LYS A 99 -13.37 16.05 -7.53
C LYS A 99 -13.82 17.16 -8.48
N THR A 100 -14.38 18.26 -7.96
CA THR A 100 -14.86 19.38 -8.77
C THR A 100 -13.75 20.06 -9.58
N VAL A 101 -12.57 20.19 -8.99
CA VAL A 101 -11.38 20.76 -9.68
C VAL A 101 -10.86 19.78 -10.73
N LEU A 102 -10.84 18.49 -10.41
CA LEU A 102 -10.37 17.43 -11.30
C LEU A 102 -11.31 17.19 -12.48
N GLU A 103 -12.61 17.45 -12.34
CA GLU A 103 -13.61 17.36 -13.41
C GLU A 103 -13.37 18.41 -14.51
N GLY A 104 -12.79 19.56 -14.16
CA GLY A 104 -12.38 20.59 -15.12
C GLY A 104 -11.03 20.34 -15.81
N ASN A 105 -10.32 19.29 -15.44
CA ASN A 105 -9.01 18.96 -16.02
C ASN A 105 -9.15 18.16 -17.32
N GLU A 106 -8.19 18.30 -18.25
CA GLU A 106 -8.11 17.49 -19.48
C GLU A 106 -8.12 15.98 -19.20
N ASN A 107 -7.58 15.56 -18.06
CA ASN A 107 -7.52 14.17 -17.60
C ASN A 107 -8.70 13.78 -16.68
N SER A 108 -9.81 14.51 -16.71
CA SER A 108 -10.98 14.29 -15.83
C SER A 108 -11.47 12.83 -15.84
N HIS A 109 -11.53 12.21 -17.02
CA HIS A 109 -11.92 10.80 -17.14
C HIS A 109 -10.96 9.86 -16.39
N MET A 110 -9.65 10.11 -16.50
CA MET A 110 -8.64 9.33 -15.78
C MET A 110 -8.80 9.49 -14.26
N PHE A 111 -9.02 10.71 -13.76
CA PHE A 111 -9.23 10.96 -12.34
C PHE A 111 -10.48 10.27 -11.79
N ASP A 112 -11.60 10.28 -12.52
CA ASP A 112 -12.80 9.54 -12.11
C ASP A 112 -12.58 8.02 -12.11
N LEU A 113 -11.84 7.49 -13.09
CA LEU A 113 -11.47 6.07 -13.10
C LEU A 113 -10.58 5.71 -11.90
N LEU A 114 -9.57 6.54 -11.58
CA LEU A 114 -8.70 6.34 -10.43
C LEU A 114 -9.49 6.37 -9.12
N ARG A 115 -10.38 7.34 -8.95
CA ARG A 115 -11.24 7.46 -7.77
C ARG A 115 -12.11 6.23 -7.59
N ARG A 116 -12.81 5.79 -8.65
CA ARG A 116 -13.64 4.58 -8.61
C ARG A 116 -12.82 3.31 -8.37
N ALA A 117 -11.59 3.24 -8.89
CA ALA A 117 -10.68 2.14 -8.62
C ALA A 117 -10.33 2.09 -7.13
N GLY A 118 -9.91 3.23 -6.56
CA GLY A 118 -9.62 3.34 -5.14
C GLY A 118 -10.80 2.95 -4.25
N CYS A 119 -12.02 3.39 -4.57
CA CYS A 119 -13.23 2.96 -3.85
C CYS A 119 -13.47 1.44 -3.95
N ALA A 120 -13.22 0.83 -5.11
CA ALA A 120 -13.34 -0.63 -5.27
C ALA A 120 -12.30 -1.37 -4.42
N ALA A 121 -11.09 -0.84 -4.31
CA ALA A 121 -10.04 -1.36 -3.44
C ALA A 121 -10.36 -1.21 -1.94
N GLU A 122 -10.92 -0.08 -1.51
CA GLU A 122 -11.38 0.09 -0.13
C GLU A 122 -12.52 -0.86 0.21
N ALA A 123 -13.48 -1.04 -0.70
CA ALA A 123 -14.56 -2.01 -0.52
C ALA A 123 -14.05 -3.46 -0.43
N PHE A 124 -13.01 -3.80 -1.20
CA PHE A 124 -12.34 -5.10 -1.10
C PHE A 124 -11.70 -5.29 0.29
N ASP A 125 -10.99 -4.28 0.80
CA ASP A 125 -10.38 -4.32 2.13
C ASP A 125 -11.44 -4.41 3.24
N GLN A 126 -12.53 -3.67 3.10
CA GLN A 126 -13.65 -3.70 4.03
C GLN A 126 -14.26 -5.11 4.14
N ILE A 127 -14.53 -5.78 3.02
CA ILE A 127 -15.06 -7.16 3.03
C ILE A 127 -14.12 -8.10 3.79
N MET A 128 -12.80 -8.01 3.55
CA MET A 128 -11.81 -8.83 4.27
C MET A 128 -11.73 -8.51 5.77
N ASN A 129 -12.08 -7.30 6.19
CA ASN A 129 -12.05 -6.87 7.58
C ASN A 129 -13.33 -7.24 8.35
N GLU A 130 -14.46 -7.27 7.67
CA GLU A 130 -15.77 -7.57 8.29
C GLU A 130 -15.98 -9.06 8.56
N HIS A 131 -15.26 -9.93 7.85
CA HIS A 131 -15.45 -11.37 7.95
C HIS A 131 -14.28 -12.06 8.64
N SER A 132 -14.61 -13.14 9.35
CA SER A 132 -13.62 -13.99 10.02
C SER A 132 -12.96 -14.95 9.02
N ARG A 133 -12.44 -16.10 9.47
CA ARG A 133 -11.82 -17.11 8.60
C ARG A 133 -12.79 -17.67 7.57
N VAL A 134 -14.07 -17.79 7.91
CA VAL A 134 -15.09 -18.35 7.02
C VAL A 134 -15.76 -17.20 6.27
N PHE A 135 -15.65 -17.21 4.94
CA PHE A 135 -16.41 -16.29 4.10
C PHE A 135 -17.72 -16.95 3.65
N PRO A 136 -18.87 -16.28 3.83
CA PRO A 136 -20.08 -16.68 3.14
C PRO A 136 -19.93 -16.46 1.61
N GLN A 137 -20.77 -17.16 0.85
CA GLN A 137 -20.64 -17.23 -0.62
C GLN A 137 -20.80 -15.86 -1.28
N ASP A 138 -21.75 -15.06 -0.80
CA ASP A 138 -21.99 -13.68 -1.23
C ASP A 138 -20.77 -12.78 -0.99
N ALA A 139 -20.09 -12.94 0.14
CA ALA A 139 -18.85 -12.21 0.44
C ALA A 139 -17.71 -12.61 -0.53
N CYS A 140 -17.60 -13.90 -0.90
CA CYS A 140 -16.61 -14.36 -1.88
C CYS A 140 -16.86 -13.73 -3.26
N ASP A 141 -18.11 -13.73 -3.72
CA ASP A 141 -18.48 -13.19 -5.03
C ASP A 141 -18.32 -11.66 -5.06
N ALA A 142 -18.68 -10.98 -3.96
CA ALA A 142 -18.43 -9.56 -3.77
C ALA A 142 -16.93 -9.26 -3.80
N LEU A 143 -16.10 -10.02 -3.07
CA LEU A 143 -14.65 -9.86 -3.02
C LEU A 143 -14.03 -9.97 -4.43
N HIS A 144 -14.40 -11.01 -5.18
CA HIS A 144 -13.94 -11.21 -6.55
C HIS A 144 -14.37 -10.05 -7.46
N THR A 145 -15.64 -9.64 -7.38
CA THR A 145 -16.21 -8.54 -8.16
C THR A 145 -15.50 -7.21 -7.87
N ARG A 146 -15.25 -6.89 -6.60
CA ARG A 146 -14.55 -5.65 -6.21
C ARG A 146 -13.12 -5.64 -6.74
N TYR A 147 -12.41 -6.75 -6.62
CA TYR A 147 -11.03 -6.83 -7.10
C TYR A 147 -10.94 -6.77 -8.63
N HIS A 148 -11.82 -7.47 -9.33
CA HIS A 148 -11.91 -7.42 -10.78
C HIS A 148 -12.23 -6.01 -11.27
N ARG A 149 -13.21 -5.33 -10.64
CA ARG A 149 -13.54 -3.93 -10.93
C ARG A 149 -12.35 -3.01 -10.72
N PHE A 150 -11.60 -3.17 -9.62
CA PHE A 150 -10.36 -2.42 -9.38
C PHE A 150 -9.37 -2.62 -10.53
N ILE A 151 -9.13 -3.87 -10.96
CA ILE A 151 -8.21 -4.17 -12.05
C ILE A 151 -8.63 -3.47 -13.34
N GLN A 152 -9.90 -3.62 -13.73
CA GLN A 152 -10.42 -3.04 -14.96
C GLN A 152 -10.32 -1.51 -14.97
N LEU A 153 -10.67 -0.86 -13.86
CA LEU A 153 -10.62 0.60 -13.76
C LEU A 153 -9.19 1.12 -13.80
N CYS A 154 -8.26 0.47 -13.11
CA CYS A 154 -6.84 0.78 -13.20
C CYS A 154 -6.30 0.61 -14.62
N SER A 155 -6.67 -0.47 -15.32
CA SER A 155 -6.23 -0.72 -16.69
C SER A 155 -6.74 0.37 -17.63
N ARG A 156 -8.02 0.76 -17.49
CA ARG A 156 -8.60 1.87 -18.26
C ARG A 156 -7.98 3.23 -17.94
N ALA A 157 -7.52 3.44 -16.72
CA ALA A 157 -6.81 4.65 -16.30
C ALA A 157 -5.32 4.66 -16.71
N GLY A 158 -4.83 3.62 -17.40
CA GLY A 158 -3.43 3.53 -17.82
C GLY A 158 -2.46 3.13 -16.70
N VAL A 159 -2.96 2.64 -15.56
CA VAL A 159 -2.10 2.19 -14.45
C VAL A 159 -1.39 0.88 -14.85
N PRO A 160 -0.06 0.82 -14.81
CA PRO A 160 0.66 -0.39 -15.16
C PRO A 160 0.42 -1.50 -14.12
N PHE A 161 0.13 -2.72 -14.58
CA PHE A 161 -0.05 -3.87 -13.70
C PHE A 161 1.27 -4.60 -13.47
N LEU A 162 1.58 -4.84 -12.20
CA LEU A 162 2.68 -5.72 -11.79
C LEU A 162 2.16 -7.13 -11.54
N PRO A 163 3.00 -8.18 -11.72
CA PRO A 163 2.61 -9.58 -11.48
C PRO A 163 1.98 -9.83 -10.10
N LYS A 164 2.39 -9.08 -9.06
CA LYS A 164 1.79 -9.16 -7.72
C LYS A 164 0.30 -8.80 -7.68
N GLY A 165 -0.21 -8.01 -8.63
CA GLY A 165 -1.64 -7.75 -8.78
C GLY A 165 -2.41 -9.01 -9.20
N HIS A 166 -1.83 -9.84 -10.06
CA HIS A 166 -2.45 -11.10 -10.48
C HIS A 166 -2.57 -12.11 -9.34
N LEU A 167 -1.58 -12.15 -8.43
CA LEU A 167 -1.66 -12.99 -7.23
C LEU A 167 -2.90 -12.70 -6.39
N MET A 168 -3.25 -11.43 -6.21
CA MET A 168 -4.43 -11.06 -5.41
C MET A 168 -5.75 -11.46 -6.10
N TYR A 169 -5.77 -11.51 -7.44
CA TYR A 169 -6.91 -12.06 -8.18
C TYR A 169 -7.10 -13.55 -7.84
N HIS A 170 -6.01 -14.32 -7.83
CA HIS A 170 -6.06 -15.71 -7.40
C HIS A 170 -6.49 -15.86 -5.94
N LEU A 171 -5.98 -15.03 -5.03
CA LEU A 171 -6.39 -15.06 -3.62
C LEU A 171 -7.90 -14.81 -3.47
N ALA A 172 -8.45 -13.83 -4.19
CA ALA A 172 -9.89 -13.58 -4.20
C ALA A 172 -10.68 -14.77 -4.77
N SER A 173 -10.20 -15.40 -5.85
CA SER A 173 -10.85 -16.59 -6.44
C SER A 173 -10.82 -17.82 -5.52
N GLN A 174 -9.76 -17.95 -4.72
CA GLN A 174 -9.57 -19.07 -3.80
C GLN A 174 -10.29 -18.86 -2.46
N ALA A 175 -10.84 -17.66 -2.22
CA ALA A 175 -11.49 -17.32 -0.96
C ALA A 175 -12.66 -18.25 -0.61
N ARG A 176 -13.33 -18.80 -1.64
CA ARG A 176 -14.40 -19.79 -1.50
C ARG A 176 -13.93 -21.10 -0.85
N VAL A 177 -12.70 -21.51 -1.14
CA VAL A 177 -12.15 -22.81 -0.69
C VAL A 177 -11.27 -22.63 0.55
N LYS A 178 -10.46 -21.57 0.58
CA LYS A 178 -9.47 -21.31 1.62
C LYS A 178 -9.95 -20.35 2.71
N GLY A 179 -11.13 -19.74 2.53
CA GLY A 179 -11.66 -18.74 3.44
C GLY A 179 -11.04 -17.37 3.22
N ASN A 180 -11.01 -16.54 4.27
CA ASN A 180 -10.52 -15.16 4.17
C ASN A 180 -9.00 -15.10 3.91
N PRO A 181 -8.54 -14.49 2.80
CA PRO A 181 -7.12 -14.34 2.47
C PRO A 181 -6.28 -13.78 3.61
N ARG A 182 -6.82 -12.85 4.41
CA ARG A 182 -6.12 -12.23 5.54
C ARG A 182 -5.71 -13.25 6.62
N MET A 183 -6.41 -14.37 6.74
CA MET A 183 -6.21 -15.36 7.81
C MET A 183 -5.20 -16.45 7.47
N TYR A 184 -4.82 -16.58 6.19
CA TYR A 184 -3.83 -17.57 5.72
C TYR A 184 -2.75 -16.95 4.83
N SER A 185 -2.84 -15.67 4.49
CA SER A 185 -1.69 -14.89 4.04
C SER A 185 -0.73 -14.78 5.22
N THR A 186 0.16 -15.76 5.33
CA THR A 186 1.20 -15.75 6.36
C THR A 186 2.13 -14.58 6.07
N TYR A 187 1.98 -13.48 6.82
CA TYR A 187 3.00 -12.42 6.98
C TYR A 187 3.98 -12.74 8.12
N VAL A 188 3.75 -13.86 8.82
CA VAL A 188 4.65 -14.40 9.85
C VAL A 188 6.02 -14.72 9.24
N ASP A 189 6.07 -15.11 7.97
CA ASP A 189 7.32 -15.34 7.25
C ASP A 189 8.14 -14.05 7.06
N GLU A 190 7.53 -12.87 6.99
CA GLU A 190 8.22 -11.64 6.65
C GLU A 190 9.09 -11.11 7.80
N SER A 191 8.68 -11.35 9.06
CA SER A 191 9.53 -11.12 10.23
C SER A 191 10.68 -12.14 10.29
N TYR A 192 10.42 -13.41 9.96
CA TYR A 192 11.46 -14.43 9.82
C TYR A 192 12.43 -14.10 8.68
N ASN A 193 11.95 -13.60 7.55
CA ASN A 193 12.77 -13.18 6.41
C ASN A 193 13.72 -12.06 6.80
N GLY A 194 13.26 -11.10 7.61
CA GLY A 194 14.12 -10.04 8.17
C GLY A 194 15.21 -10.59 9.09
N ALA A 195 14.86 -11.50 10.00
CA ALA A 195 15.79 -12.16 10.92
C ALA A 195 16.82 -13.02 10.17
N ILE A 196 16.36 -13.86 9.25
CA ILE A 196 17.20 -14.71 8.39
C ILE A 196 18.11 -13.83 7.53
N ALA A 197 17.59 -12.78 6.89
CA ALA A 197 18.42 -11.86 6.11
C ALA A 197 19.50 -11.17 6.96
N LYS A 198 19.23 -10.86 8.23
CA LYS A 198 20.23 -10.31 9.17
C LYS A 198 21.32 -11.35 9.48
N VAL A 199 20.95 -12.61 9.72
CA VAL A 199 21.90 -13.71 9.89
C VAL A 199 22.75 -13.89 8.63
N CYS A 200 22.12 -13.99 7.46
CA CYS A 200 22.78 -14.15 6.17
C CYS A 200 23.76 -13.01 5.83
N ARG A 201 23.44 -11.76 6.19
CA ARG A 201 24.34 -10.60 6.01
C ARG A 201 25.53 -10.60 6.97
N SER A 202 25.41 -11.26 8.13
CA SER A 202 26.48 -11.33 9.13
C SER A 202 27.55 -12.39 8.80
N VAL A 203 27.36 -13.17 7.74
CA VAL A 203 28.20 -14.33 7.42
C VAL A 203 29.01 -14.06 6.16
N HIS A 204 30.31 -14.41 6.22
CA HIS A 204 31.20 -14.27 5.08
C HIS A 204 30.84 -15.24 3.93
N ARG A 205 30.82 -14.73 2.69
CA ARG A 205 30.40 -15.45 1.46
C ARG A 205 31.02 -16.84 1.28
N ARG A 206 32.29 -17.03 1.70
CA ARG A 206 33.04 -18.29 1.51
C ARG A 206 32.49 -19.47 2.31
N HIS A 207 31.84 -19.22 3.44
CA HIS A 207 31.28 -20.25 4.32
C HIS A 207 29.78 -20.06 4.55
N TRP A 208 29.11 -19.38 3.62
CA TRP A 208 27.79 -18.79 3.81
C TRP A 208 26.75 -19.82 4.30
N ALA A 209 26.60 -20.93 3.60
CA ALA A 209 25.58 -21.94 3.94
C ALA A 209 25.80 -22.55 5.34
N MET A 210 27.03 -23.00 5.62
CA MET A 210 27.36 -23.66 6.89
C MET A 210 27.31 -22.72 8.10
N ALA A 211 27.75 -21.47 7.94
CA ALA A 211 27.74 -20.51 9.04
C ALA A 211 26.35 -19.88 9.28
N VAL A 212 25.50 -19.75 8.25
CA VAL A 212 24.08 -19.44 8.43
C VAL A 212 23.40 -20.55 9.22
N TYR A 213 23.59 -21.81 8.81
CA TYR A 213 22.99 -22.97 9.47
C TYR A 213 23.40 -23.07 10.96
N ARG A 214 24.70 -22.97 11.26
CA ARG A 214 25.19 -23.00 12.66
C ARG A 214 24.61 -21.87 13.50
N LYS A 215 24.53 -20.65 12.96
CA LYS A 215 23.95 -19.51 13.69
C LYS A 215 22.47 -19.70 13.99
N LEU A 216 21.70 -20.29 13.06
CA LEU A 216 20.29 -20.61 13.31
C LEU A 216 20.15 -21.67 14.42
N GLN A 217 20.96 -22.74 14.39
CA GLN A 217 20.97 -23.75 15.45
C GLN A 217 21.29 -23.16 16.84
N MET A 218 22.25 -22.23 16.92
CA MET A 218 22.57 -21.55 18.18
C MET A 218 21.40 -20.69 18.69
N LEU A 219 20.70 -20.01 17.79
CA LEU A 219 19.53 -19.19 18.15
C LEU A 219 18.35 -20.05 18.63
N GLU A 220 18.12 -21.20 18.00
CA GLU A 220 17.11 -22.17 18.46
C GLU A 220 17.45 -22.72 19.84
N ALA A 221 18.70 -23.15 20.06
CA ALA A 221 19.15 -23.68 21.35
C ALA A 221 18.96 -22.67 22.50
N LEU A 222 19.32 -21.41 22.27
CA LEU A 222 19.14 -20.32 23.24
C LEU A 222 17.67 -20.04 23.57
N ALA A 223 16.77 -20.17 22.58
CA ALA A 223 15.34 -19.95 22.78
C ALA A 223 14.72 -21.07 23.62
N THR A 224 15.12 -22.32 23.41
CA THR A 224 14.70 -23.46 24.26
C THR A 224 15.19 -23.33 25.69
N SER A 225 16.44 -22.92 25.92
CA SER A 225 16.97 -22.77 27.29
C SER A 225 16.31 -21.65 28.10
N SER A 226 15.70 -20.66 27.45
CA SER A 226 14.99 -19.56 28.12
C SER A 226 13.53 -19.84 28.42
N ALA A 227 12.98 -20.98 27.98
CA ALA A 227 11.58 -21.35 28.20
C ALA A 227 11.40 -22.30 29.40
N ASP A 228 12.50 -22.81 29.96
CA ASP A 228 12.54 -23.74 31.10
C ASP A 228 12.84 -23.04 32.45
N ASP A 229 12.97 -21.70 32.47
CA ASP A 229 13.05 -20.84 33.67
C ASP A 229 11.74 -20.04 33.85
#